data_AF-A0A831PAB3-F1
#
_entry.id   AF-A0A831PAB3-F1
#
_cell.length_a   1.000
_cell.length_b   1.000
_cell.length_c   1.000
_cell.angle_alpha   90.00
_cell.angle_beta   90.00
_cell.angle_gamma   90.00
#
_symmetry.space_group_name_H-M   'P 1'
#
loop_
_entity.id
_entity.type
_entity.pdbx_description
1 polymer ?
#
loop_
_entity_poly.entity_id
_entity_poly.type
_entity_poly.pdbx_seq_one_letter_code
_entity_poly.pdbx_strand_id
1 'polypeptide(L)'
;MAFALHINMERCTGCNACVVACPVDALELFTVDPVTNEKIYKVKNGKAIILDVDQELCAGCGVCVEACPFNVIRLAGPWDSISKSLAEGME
;
A
#
# COMPACT_ATOMS: atom_id res chain seq x y z
N MET A 1 11.82 -12.42 0.29
CA MET A 1 11.64 -11.88 1.65
C MET A 1 10.13 -11.70 1.85
N ALA A 2 9.52 -12.22 2.92
CA ALA A 2 8.06 -12.31 3.01
C ALA A 2 7.48 -11.20 3.89
N PHE A 3 7.27 -10.02 3.31
CA PHE A 3 6.46 -8.94 3.88
C PHE A 3 5.25 -8.70 2.97
N ALA A 4 4.11 -8.39 3.58
CA ALA A 4 2.83 -8.23 2.91
C ALA A 4 2.26 -6.84 3.22
N LEU A 5 2.07 -6.03 2.19
CA LEU A 5 1.43 -4.73 2.30
C LEU A 5 -0.09 -4.91 2.19
N HIS A 6 -0.82 -4.52 3.22
CA HIS A 6 -2.27 -4.55 3.28
C HIS A 6 -2.82 -3.13 3.19
N ILE A 7 -3.71 -2.87 2.23
CA ILE A 7 -4.37 -1.56 2.10
C ILE A 7 -5.88 -1.75 2.20
N ASN A 8 -6.53 -0.97 3.05
CA ASN A 8 -7.99 -0.90 3.07
C ASN A 8 -8.47 -0.08 1.87
N MET A 9 -8.88 -0.77 0.80
CA MET A 9 -9.33 -0.15 -0.45
C MET A 9 -10.70 0.55 -0.34
N GLU A 10 -11.51 0.23 0.68
CA GLU A 10 -12.78 0.94 0.92
C GLU A 10 -12.53 2.36 1.42
N ARG A 11 -11.48 2.54 2.22
CA ARG A 11 -11.07 3.84 2.78
C ARG A 11 -9.97 4.52 1.98
N CYS A 12 -9.28 3.80 1.09
CA CYS A 12 -8.29 4.37 0.20
C CYS A 12 -8.94 5.40 -0.74
N THR A 13 -8.35 6.58 -0.81
CA THR A 13 -8.80 7.67 -1.67
C THR A 13 -8.09 7.70 -3.01
N GLY A 14 -7.00 6.94 -3.18
CA GLY A 14 -6.16 6.99 -4.37
C GLY A 14 -5.34 8.29 -4.48
N CYS A 15 -5.03 8.96 -3.36
CA CYS A 15 -4.31 10.24 -3.32
C CYS A 15 -2.83 10.19 -3.75
N ASN A 16 -2.30 9.01 -4.06
CA ASN A 16 -0.93 8.80 -4.56
C ASN A 16 0.22 9.12 -3.59
N ALA A 17 -0.06 9.43 -2.32
CA ALA A 17 0.98 9.74 -1.34
C ALA A 17 1.94 8.56 -1.10
N CYS A 18 1.43 7.33 -1.02
CA CYS A 18 2.25 6.13 -0.81
C CYS A 18 3.18 5.81 -1.99
N VAL A 19 2.73 6.09 -3.22
CA VAL A 19 3.52 5.90 -4.45
C VAL A 19 4.69 6.88 -4.46
N VAL A 20 4.42 8.16 -4.29
CA VAL A 20 5.45 9.22 -4.28
C VAL A 20 6.45 9.04 -3.13
N ALA A 21 6.01 8.50 -1.99
CA ALA A 21 6.87 8.26 -0.85
C ALA A 21 7.74 7.00 -0.98
N CYS A 22 7.48 6.12 -1.94
CA CYS A 22 8.23 4.88 -2.11
C CYS A 22 9.62 5.18 -2.70
N PRO A 23 10.72 4.90 -1.97
CA PRO A 23 12.07 5.22 -2.46
C PRO A 23 12.57 4.27 -3.56
N VAL A 24 11.85 3.17 -3.79
CA VAL A 24 12.20 2.10 -4.74
C VAL A 24 11.13 1.92 -5.81
N ASP A 25 10.18 2.85 -5.91
CA ASP A 25 9.09 2.83 -6.88
C ASP A 25 8.32 1.48 -6.95
N ALA A 26 8.19 0.79 -5.82
CA ALA A 26 7.52 -0.52 -5.73
C ALA A 26 5.98 -0.44 -5.72
N LEU A 27 5.40 0.75 -5.83
CA LEU A 27 3.96 0.99 -5.71
C LEU A 27 3.44 1.72 -6.94
N GLU A 28 2.32 1.26 -7.50
CA GLU A 28 1.67 1.89 -8.65
C GLU A 28 0.17 2.04 -8.42
N LEU A 29 -0.37 3.25 -8.65
CA LEU A 29 -1.82 3.50 -8.67
C LEU A 29 -2.31 3.66 -10.11
N PHE A 30 -3.31 2.86 -10.48
CA PHE A 30 -3.96 2.97 -11.78
C PHE A 30 -5.46 2.66 -11.69
N THR A 31 -6.15 2.92 -12.80
CA THR A 31 -7.49 2.38 -13.07
C THR A 31 -7.40 1.39 -14.23
N VAL A 32 -8.43 0.58 -14.43
CA VAL A 32 -8.44 -0.42 -15.51
C VAL A 32 -9.58 -0.13 -16.45
N ASP A 33 -9.30 -0.25 -17.75
CA ASP A 33 -10.34 -0.16 -18.77
C ASP A 33 -11.28 -1.38 -18.67
N PRO A 34 -12.61 -1.19 -18.54
CA PRO A 34 -13.53 -2.29 -18.36
C PRO A 34 -13.72 -3.17 -19.60
N VAL A 35 -13.24 -2.74 -20.77
CA VAL A 35 -13.34 -3.45 -22.06
C VAL A 35 -12.03 -4.14 -22.39
N THR A 36 -10.90 -3.44 -22.31
CA THR A 36 -9.59 -3.98 -22.72
C THR A 36 -8.78 -4.57 -21.57
N ASN A 37 -9.17 -4.32 -20.32
CA ASN A 37 -8.46 -4.74 -19.11
C ASN A 37 -7.01 -4.20 -19.02
N GLU A 38 -6.73 -3.10 -19.71
CA GLU A 38 -5.42 -2.43 -19.69
C GLU A 38 -5.33 -1.42 -18.54
N LYS A 39 -4.13 -1.23 -17.99
CA LYS A 39 -3.84 -0.18 -17.01
C LYS A 39 -4.00 1.19 -17.68
N ILE A 40 -4.82 2.05 -17.10
CA ILE A 40 -5.07 3.41 -17.55
C ILE A 40 -4.85 4.38 -16.38
N TYR A 41 -4.27 5.56 -16.65
CA TYR A 41 -4.06 6.61 -15.63
C TYR A 41 -5.23 7.58 -15.53
N LYS A 42 -6.35 7.28 -16.21
CA LYS A 42 -7.53 8.15 -16.22
C LYS A 42 -8.28 8.00 -14.90
N VAL A 43 -8.33 9.08 -14.14
CA VAL A 43 -9.08 9.14 -12.88
C VAL A 43 -10.57 9.08 -13.18
N LYS A 44 -11.24 8.02 -12.73
CA LYS A 44 -12.70 7.88 -12.79
C LYS A 44 -13.26 8.25 -11.42
N ASN A 45 -14.16 9.25 -11.37
CA ASN A 45 -14.77 9.72 -10.12
C ASN A 45 -13.76 10.17 -9.04
N GLY A 46 -12.62 10.73 -9.44
CA GLY A 46 -11.62 11.24 -8.50
C GLY A 46 -10.77 10.17 -7.79
N LYS A 47 -10.89 8.89 -8.13
CA LYS A 47 -10.15 7.80 -7.46
C LYS A 47 -9.33 6.95 -8.44
N ALA A 48 -8.05 6.75 -8.14
CA ALA A 48 -7.33 5.55 -8.55
C ALA A 48 -7.79 4.40 -7.65
N ILE A 49 -8.25 3.30 -8.25
CA ILE A 49 -8.98 2.24 -7.54
C ILE A 49 -8.14 0.98 -7.33
N ILE A 50 -6.97 0.88 -7.98
CA ILE A 50 -6.10 -0.29 -7.85
C ILE A 50 -4.72 0.21 -7.46
N LEU A 51 -4.23 -0.30 -6.33
CA LEU A 51 -2.84 -0.17 -5.89
C LEU A 51 -2.16 -1.51 -6.12
N ASP A 52 -1.14 -1.51 -6.96
CA ASP A 52 -0.31 -2.67 -7.26
C ASP A 52 1.04 -2.51 -6.56
N VAL A 53 1.56 -3.63 -6.05
CA VAL A 53 2.78 -3.65 -5.23
C VAL A 53 3.74 -4.65 -5.85
N ASP A 54 4.87 -4.16 -6.35
CA ASP A 54 5.96 -5.00 -6.82
C ASP A 54 6.69 -5.59 -5.60
N GLN A 55 6.50 -6.89 -5.38
CA GLN A 55 7.10 -7.59 -4.23
C GLN A 55 8.60 -7.84 -4.40
N GLU A 56 9.12 -7.78 -5.63
CA GLU A 56 10.55 -7.94 -5.89
C GLU A 56 11.31 -6.65 -5.56
N LEU A 57 10.69 -5.49 -5.81
CA LEU A 57 11.24 -4.18 -5.48
C LEU A 57 10.95 -3.76 -4.04
N CYS A 58 9.81 -4.15 -3.48
CA CYS A 58 9.43 -3.75 -2.14
C CYS A 58 10.48 -4.21 -1.11
N ALA A 59 11.04 -3.26 -0.36
CA ALA A 59 12.02 -3.55 0.68
C ALA A 59 11.39 -3.76 2.07
N GLY A 60 10.07 -3.58 2.21
CA GLY A 60 9.39 -3.63 3.49
C GLY A 60 9.79 -2.50 4.46
N CYS A 61 10.14 -1.32 3.95
CA CYS A 61 10.65 -0.20 4.75
C CYS A 61 9.58 0.56 5.56
N GLY A 62 8.30 0.39 5.23
CA GLY A 62 7.19 1.01 5.97
C GLY A 62 6.92 2.49 5.67
N VAL A 63 7.71 3.15 4.82
CA VAL A 63 7.52 4.59 4.50
C VAL A 63 6.14 4.89 3.93
N CYS A 64 5.55 3.97 3.17
CA CYS A 64 4.19 4.11 2.64
C CYS A 64 3.10 4.11 3.74
N VAL A 65 3.35 3.48 4.90
CA VAL A 65 2.44 3.50 6.05
C VAL A 65 2.39 4.91 6.64
N GLU A 66 3.55 5.49 6.92
CA GLU A 66 3.69 6.86 7.47
C GLU A 66 3.18 7.92 6.49
N ALA A 67 3.43 7.72 5.19
CA ALA A 67 3.00 8.65 4.15
C ALA A 67 1.47 8.65 3.92
N CYS A 68 0.73 7.67 4.46
CA CYS A 68 -0.71 7.58 4.24
C CYS A 68 -1.48 8.49 5.22
N PRO A 69 -2.02 9.64 4.79
CA PRO A 69 -2.72 10.55 5.70
C PRO A 69 -4.03 9.98 6.26
N PHE A 70 -4.53 8.89 5.68
CA PHE A 70 -5.77 8.22 6.10
C PHE A 70 -5.51 7.01 6.99
N ASN A 71 -4.24 6.65 7.23
CA ASN A 71 -3.84 5.47 8.02
C ASN A 71 -4.54 4.18 7.55
N VAL A 72 -4.60 3.96 6.23
CA VAL A 72 -5.26 2.80 5.62
C VAL A 72 -4.30 1.71 5.14
N ILE A 73 -3.00 1.92 5.29
CA ILE A 73 -1.94 1.01 4.86
C ILE A 73 -1.32 0.36 6.10
N ARG A 74 -1.16 -0.97 6.07
CA ARG A 74 -0.46 -1.75 7.10
C ARG A 74 0.58 -2.63 6.43
N LEU A 75 1.80 -2.64 6.96
CA LEU A 75 2.83 -3.58 6.55
C LEU A 75 2.86 -4.75 7.54
N ALA A 76 2.65 -5.97 7.04
CA ALA A 76 2.84 -7.20 7.80
C ALA A 76 4.18 -7.84 7.42
N GLY A 77 4.91 -8.40 8.38
CA GLY A 77 6.19 -9.05 8.12
C GLY A 77 6.66 -9.90 9.31
N PRO A 78 7.82 -10.57 9.21
CA PRO A 78 8.32 -11.46 10.25
C PRO A 78 8.68 -10.76 11.58
N TRP A 79 8.71 -9.43 11.61
CA TRP A 79 8.82 -8.63 12.84
C TRP A 79 7.48 -8.36 13.53
N ASP A 80 6.33 -8.60 12.85
CA ASP A 80 4.98 -8.42 13.42
C ASP A 80 4.78 -9.35 14.63
N SER A 81 5.40 -10.54 14.62
CA SER A 81 5.42 -11.47 15.77
C SER A 81 6.20 -10.94 16.98
N ILE A 82 7.26 -10.16 16.77
CA ILE A 82 7.99 -9.49 17.87
C ILE A 82 7.16 -8.32 18.41
N SER A 83 6.50 -7.55 17.54
CA SER A 83 5.66 -6.42 17.96
C SER A 83 4.37 -6.82 18.66
N LYS A 84 3.74 -7.96 18.32
CA LYS A 84 2.62 -8.52 19.09
C LYS A 84 3.04 -8.93 20.49
N SER A 85 4.22 -9.55 20.62
CA SER A 85 4.82 -9.90 21.91
C SER A 85 5.08 -8.67 22.81
N LEU A 86 5.32 -7.48 22.22
CA LEU A 86 5.52 -6.22 22.97
C LEU A 86 4.19 -5.49 23.25
N ALA A 87 3.17 -5.65 22.40
CA ALA A 87 1.84 -5.09 22.62
C ALA A 87 1.02 -5.90 23.65
N GLU A 88 1.29 -7.19 23.80
CA GLU A 88 0.69 -8.08 24.81
C GLU A 88 1.38 -8.01 26.18
N GLY A 89 2.42 -7.18 26.34
CA GLY A 89 3.18 -6.99 27.58
C GLY A 89 2.96 -5.62 28.25
N MET A 90 1.87 -4.93 27.92
CA MET A 90 1.40 -3.75 28.65
C MET A 90 0.08 -4.08 29.35
N GLU A 91 0.20 -4.89 30.39
CA GLU A 91 -0.70 -4.92 31.54
C GLU A 91 0.04 -4.38 32.78
#